data_AF-A0A963F7L0-F1
#
_entry.id   AF-A0A963F7L0-F1
#
_cell.length_a   1.000
_cell.length_b   1.000
_cell.length_c   1.000
_cell.angle_alpha   90.00
_cell.angle_beta   90.00
_cell.angle_gamma   90.00
#
_symmetry.space_group_name_H-M   'P 1'
#
loop_
_entity.id
_entity.type
_entity.pdbx_description
1 polymer ?
#
loop_
_entity_poly.entity_id
_entity_poly.type
_entity_poly.pdbx_seq_one_letter_code
_entity_poly.pdbx_strand_id
1 'polypeptide(L)' 'NTLERLNGEVKRRSDVIGIFPNEAAIIRLVGALLLEQNDEWAIQRRYISLETLATLGENSEVRLPAIAN' A
#
# COMPACT_ATOMS: atom_id res chain seq x y z
N ASN A 1 8.32 -5.70 8.42
CA ASN A 1 6.92 -5.69 7.92
C ASN A 1 6.68 -4.45 7.04
N THR A 2 5.85 -4.50 5.98
CA THR A 2 5.60 -3.32 5.10
C THR A 2 4.92 -2.17 5.85
N LEU A 3 4.00 -2.48 6.77
CA LEU A 3 3.30 -1.47 7.56
C LEU A 3 4.23 -0.79 8.57
N GLU A 4 5.15 -1.54 9.18
CA GLU A 4 6.17 -0.98 10.07
C GLU A 4 7.07 0.02 9.34
N ARG A 5 7.45 -0.28 8.09
CA ARG A 5 8.27 0.63 7.26
C ARG A 5 7.52 1.93 6.98
N LEU A 6 6.25 1.83 6.57
CA LEU A 6 5.41 2.99 6.31
C LEU A 6 5.24 3.86 7.56
N ASN A 7 4.95 3.25 8.72
CA ASN A 7 4.81 3.97 9.99
C ASN A 7 6.13 4.62 10.42
N GLY A 8 7.27 3.95 10.20
CA GLY A 8 8.60 4.53 10.43
C GLY A 8 8.87 5.76 9.58
N GLU A 9 8.44 5.75 8.31
CA GLU A 9 8.62 6.87 7.40
C GLU A 9 7.70 8.05 7.74
N VAL A 10 6.44 7.78 8.13
CA VAL A 10 5.54 8.81 8.68
C VAL A 10 6.19 9.52 9.86
N LYS A 11 6.71 8.75 10.83
CA LYS A 11 7.39 9.30 12.01
C LYS A 11 8.62 10.13 11.63
N ARG A 12 9.48 9.60 10.77
CA ARG A 12 10.72 10.28 10.33
C ARG A 12 10.43 11.61 9.64
N ARG A 13 9.43 11.68 8.75
CA ARG A 13 9.07 12.92 8.03
C ARG A 13 8.36 13.92 8.95
N SER A 14 7.57 13.46 9.93
CA SER A 14 6.95 14.36 10.92
C SER A 14 7.98 14.94 11.90
N ASP A 15 9.01 14.18 12.27
CA ASP A 15 10.06 14.61 13.21
C ASP A 15 10.87 15.80 12.68
N VAL A 16 11.05 15.91 11.35
CA VAL A 16 11.72 17.06 10.70
C VAL A 16 10.93 18.36 10.87
N ILE A 17 9.60 18.29 10.89
CA ILE A 17 8.73 19.46 11.00
C ILE A 17 8.56 19.87 12.47
N GLY A 18 8.48 18.90 13.39
CA GLY A 18 8.33 19.12 14.82
C GLY A 18 6.93 19.60 15.22
N ILE A 19 6.49 20.77 14.75
CA ILE A 19 5.17 21.36 15.05
C ILE A 19 4.47 21.74 13.75
N PHE A 20 3.24 21.26 13.58
CA PHE A 20 2.40 21.61 12.43
C PHE A 20 1.52 22.83 12.75
N PRO A 21 1.33 23.76 11.79
CA PRO A 21 0.54 24.97 12.00
C PRO A 21 -0.97 24.73 12.05
N ASN A 22 -1.44 23.57 11.56
CA ASN A 22 -2.82 23.10 11.62
C ASN A 22 -2.90 21.63 11.19
N GLU A 23 -4.08 21.01 11.40
CA GLU A 23 -4.35 19.63 11.02
C GLU A 23 -4.24 19.39 9.50
N ALA A 24 -4.67 20.35 8.68
CA ALA A 24 -4.58 20.22 7.22
C ALA A 24 -3.12 20.07 6.74
N ALA A 25 -2.14 20.65 7.44
CA ALA A 25 -0.73 20.51 7.10
C ALA A 25 -0.20 19.08 7.29
N ILE A 26 -0.56 18.42 8.40
CA ILE A 26 -0.15 17.02 8.63
C ILE A 26 -0.89 16.06 7.69
N ILE A 27 -2.17 16.30 7.42
CA ILE A 27 -2.94 15.51 6.44
C ILE A 27 -2.29 15.57 5.07
N ARG A 28 -1.83 16.74 4.61
CA ARG A 28 -1.14 16.86 3.32
C ARG A 28 0.17 16.08 3.27
N LEU A 29 0.98 16.14 4.33
CA LEU A 29 2.24 15.40 4.38
C LEU A 29 2.02 13.89 4.33
N VAL A 30 1.17 13.40 5.24
CA VAL A 30 0.90 11.95 5.34
C VAL A 30 0.16 11.47 4.09
N GLY A 31 -0.80 12.24 3.60
CA GLY A 31 -1.53 11.94 2.37
C GLY A 31 -0.61 11.85 1.16
N ALA A 32 0.34 12.78 0.99
CA ALA A 32 1.32 12.71 -0.09
C ALA A 32 2.22 11.46 0.00
N LEU A 33 2.68 11.11 1.20
CA LEU A 33 3.47 9.88 1.42
C LEU A 33 2.68 8.61 1.12
N LEU A 34 1.40 8.56 1.51
CA LEU A 34 0.53 7.42 1.23
C LEU A 34 0.24 7.27 -0.26
N LEU A 35 0.09 8.38 -1.00
CA LEU A 35 -0.06 8.35 -2.45
C LEU A 35 1.18 7.79 -3.13
N GLU A 36 2.37 8.28 -2.76
CA GLU A 36 3.66 7.76 -3.25
C GLU A 36 3.77 6.24 -3.01
N GLN A 37 3.46 5.79 -1.80
CA GLN A 37 3.54 4.38 -1.46
C GLN A 37 2.48 3.53 -2.18
N ASN A 38 1.27 4.07 -2.39
CA ASN A 38 0.20 3.42 -3.11
C ASN A 38 0.59 3.18 -4.58
N ASP A 39 1.19 4.17 -5.23
CA ASP A 39 1.64 4.05 -6.62
C ASP A 39 2.74 2.99 -6.76
N GLU A 40 3.70 2.97 -5.82
CA GLU A 40 4.72 1.92 -5.77
C GLU A 40 4.11 0.51 -5.61
N TRP A 41 3.13 0.36 -4.71
CA TRP A 41 2.46 -0.93 -4.50
C TRP A 41 1.62 -1.33 -5.69
N ALA A 42 0.93 -0.40 -6.35
CA ALA A 42 0.16 -0.69 -7.56
C ALA A 42 1.05 -1.22 -8.69
N ILE A 43 2.30 -0.76 -8.76
CA ILE A 43 3.29 -1.23 -9.74
C ILE A 43 3.88 -2.59 -9.33
N GLN A 44 4.25 -2.76 -8.06
CA GLN A 44 4.92 -3.97 -7.58
C GLN A 44 3.98 -5.16 -7.33
N ARG A 45 2.70 -4.92 -7.02
CA ARG A 45 1.75 -5.96 -6.65
C ARG A 45 0.68 -6.16 -7.71
N ARG A 46 1.02 -6.85 -8.79
CA ARG A 46 0.03 -7.68 -9.51
C ARG A 46 -0.26 -8.90 -8.65
N TYR A 47 -1.12 -8.73 -7.64
CA TYR A 47 -1.56 -9.83 -6.78
C TYR A 47 -2.28 -10.93 -7.57
N ILE A 48 -2.81 -10.60 -8.75
CA ILE A 48 -3.35 -11.54 -9.71
C ILE A 48 -2.89 -11.08 -11.09
N SER A 49 -2.21 -11.95 -11.85
CA SER A 49 -1.86 -11.62 -13.24
C SER A 49 -3.13 -11.56 -14.09
N LEU A 50 -3.12 -10.77 -15.17
CA LEU A 50 -4.24 -10.73 -16.11
C LEU A 50 -4.56 -12.12 -16.68
N GLU A 51 -3.53 -12.96 -16.84
CA GLU A 51 -3.64 -14.35 -17.27
C GLU A 51 -4.38 -15.21 -16.22
N THR A 52 -4.05 -15.06 -14.93
CA THR A 52 -4.78 -15.72 -13.84
C THR A 52 -6.22 -15.22 -13.75
N LEU A 53 -6.48 -13.91 -13.90
CA LEU A 53 -7.84 -13.37 -13.95
C LEU A 53 -8.65 -13.91 -15.13
N ALA A 54 -8.05 -14.02 -16.31
CA ALA A 54 -8.69 -14.62 -17.48
C ALA A 54 -9.04 -16.10 -17.24
N THR A 55 -8.12 -16.84 -16.64
CA THR A 55 -8.31 -18.27 -16.31
C THR A 55 -9.42 -18.48 -15.26
N LEU A 56 -9.55 -17.56 -14.30
CA LEU A 56 -10.62 -17.56 -13.28
C LEU A 56 -11.99 -17.21 -13.88
N GLY A 57 -12.04 -16.29 -14.85
CA GLY A 57 -13.29 -15.91 -15.52
C GLY A 57 -13.88 -17.04 -16.36
N GLU A 58 -13.03 -17.93 -16.87
CA GLU A 58 -13.46 -19.09 -17.68
C GLU A 58 -13.74 -20.35 -16.85
N ASN A 59 -13.20 -20.48 -15.63
CA ASN A 59 -13.35 -21.67 -14.79
C ASN A 59 -13.98 -21.33 -13.43
N SER A 60 -15.27 -21.60 -13.25
CA SER A 60 -16.02 -21.33 -12.02
C SER A 60 -15.70 -22.25 -10.82
N GLU A 61 -14.58 -22.99 -10.83
CA GLU A 61 -14.21 -23.94 -9.76
C GLU A 61 -12.77 -23.77 -9.24
N VAL A 62 -12.25 -22.55 -9.16
CA VAL A 62 -10.90 -22.38 -8.60
C VAL A 62 -10.93 -22.30 -7.08
N ARG A 63 -10.48 -23.38 -6.42
CA ARG A 63 -10.12 -23.39 -5.00
C ARG A 63 -8.77 -22.70 -4.83
N LEU A 64 -8.75 -21.63 -4.05
CA LEU A 64 -7.52 -20.92 -3.68
C LEU A 64 -6.59 -21.88 -2.92
N PRO A 65 -5.30 -22.00 -3.30
CA PRO A 65 -4.35 -22.77 -2.52
C PRO A 65 -4.20 -22.09 -1.15
N ALA A 66 -4.46 -22.87 -0.10
CA ALA A 66 -4.32 -22.43 1.28
C ALA A 66 -2.94 -21.78 1.47
N ILE A 67 -2.95 -20.54 1.96
CA ILE A 67 -1.76 -19.76 2.27
C ILE A 67 -0.97 -20.56 3.32
N ALA A 68 0.18 -21.08 2.92
CA ALA A 68 1.14 -21.72 3.82
C ALA A 68 1.73 -20.63 4.73
N ASN A 69 1.66 -20.90 6.04
CA ASN A 69 2.17 -20.08 7.13
C ASN A 69 3.65 -20.37 7.38
#